data_AF-A0A2V7M2H2-F1
#
_entry.id   AF-A0A2V7M2H2-F1
#
_cell.length_a   1.000
_cell.length_b   1.000
_cell.length_c   1.000
_cell.angle_alpha   90.00
_cell.angle_beta   90.00
_cell.angle_gamma   90.00
#
_symmetry.space_group_name_H-M   'P 1'
#
loop_
_entity.id
_entity.type
_entity.pdbx_description
1 polymer ?
#
loop_
_entity_poly.entity_id
_entity_poly.type
_entity_poly.pdbx_seq_one_letter_code
_entity_poly.pdbx_strand_id
1 'polypeptide(L)'
;MAYGIVNQGVPADRMDSLIGVQLDSIRANGITPAELEKAKNALRAGFIGNRETTLGKAEELHHYLTFHNSIEEINTDLDRLLAVTSDDVKRVANTYLAPGNLTLVIVRAGAAPSSGGGQ
;
A
#
# COMPACT_ATOMS: atom_id res chain seq x y z
N MET A 1 3.46 -1.57 2.66
CA MET A 1 3.67 -0.42 3.57
C MET A 1 2.30 -0.02 4.09
N ALA A 2 2.05 -0.07 5.40
CA ALA A 2 0.81 0.45 5.99
C ALA A 2 1.09 1.83 6.60
N TYR A 3 0.18 2.78 6.42
CA TYR A 3 0.32 4.16 6.90
C TYR A 3 -0.90 4.55 7.72
N GLY A 4 -0.67 5.24 8.84
CA GLY A 4 -1.72 5.73 9.71
C GLY A 4 -1.34 7.06 10.33
N ILE A 5 -2.29 7.98 10.40
CA ILE A 5 -2.16 9.25 11.12
C ILE A 5 -3.01 9.14 12.38
N VAL A 6 -2.38 9.33 13.55
CA VAL A 6 -3.11 9.40 14.82
C VAL A 6 -3.58 10.81 15.09
N ASN A 7 -4.79 10.95 15.63
CA ASN A 7 -5.28 12.23 16.11
C ASN A 7 -4.47 12.71 17.33
N GLN A 8 -4.48 14.02 17.57
CA GLN A 8 -3.80 14.63 18.73
C GLN A 8 -4.28 13.99 20.05
N GLY A 9 -3.32 13.64 20.91
CA GLY A 9 -3.59 12.99 22.19
C GLY A 9 -3.89 11.49 22.14
N VAL A 10 -3.95 10.87 20.95
CA VAL A 10 -4.04 9.40 20.82
C VAL A 10 -2.63 8.81 20.75
N PRO A 11 -2.25 7.88 21.65
CA PRO A 11 -0.95 7.23 21.59
C PRO A 11 -0.74 6.46 20.28
N ALA A 12 0.44 6.61 19.67
CA ALA A 12 0.81 5.89 18.45
C ALA A 12 0.75 4.37 18.61
N ASP A 13 1.06 3.86 19.80
CA ASP A 13 1.05 2.43 20.12
C ASP A 13 -0.33 1.78 19.95
N ARG A 14 -1.40 2.58 20.13
CA ARG A 14 -2.78 2.12 19.87
C ARG A 14 -3.02 1.87 18.39
N MET A 15 -2.42 2.67 17.50
CA MET A 15 -2.54 2.49 16.05
C MET A 15 -1.78 1.24 15.59
N ASP A 16 -0.59 1.01 16.13
CA ASP A 16 0.19 -0.20 15.84
C ASP A 16 -0.61 -1.47 16.18
N SER A 17 -1.21 -1.51 17.37
CA SER A 17 -2.06 -2.62 17.79
C SER A 17 -3.23 -2.88 16.82
N LEU A 18 -3.88 -1.83 16.32
CA LEU A 18 -4.99 -1.96 15.36
C LEU A 18 -4.53 -2.46 13.99
N ILE A 19 -3.39 -1.98 13.51
CA ILE A 19 -2.79 -2.44 12.26
C ILE A 19 -2.41 -3.93 12.40
N GLY A 20 -1.79 -4.32 13.52
CA GLY A 20 -1.46 -5.71 13.82
C GLY A 20 -2.68 -6.63 13.78
N VAL A 21 -3.77 -6.25 14.47
CA VAL A 21 -5.03 -7.01 14.46
C VAL A 21 -5.59 -7.19 13.05
N GLN A 22 -5.55 -6.13 12.24
CA GLN A 22 -6.05 -6.20 10.86
C GLN A 22 -5.19 -7.12 9.99
N LEU A 23 -3.86 -7.03 10.11
CA LEU A 23 -2.94 -7.90 9.39
C LEU A 23 -3.12 -9.37 9.79
N ASP A 24 -3.29 -9.64 11.07
CA ASP A 24 -3.56 -11.01 11.56
C ASP A 24 -4.91 -11.53 11.07
N SER A 25 -5.94 -10.69 11.02
CA SER A 25 -7.23 -11.05 10.42
C SER A 25 -7.10 -11.42 8.95
N ILE A 26 -6.36 -10.62 8.16
CA ILE A 26 -6.12 -10.91 6.73
C ILE A 26 -5.34 -12.22 6.56
N ARG A 27 -4.34 -12.47 7.41
CA ARG A 27 -3.55 -13.71 7.37
C ARG A 27 -4.40 -14.94 7.71
N ALA A 28 -5.24 -14.84 8.73
CA ALA A 28 -6.08 -15.93 9.21
C ALA A 28 -7.29 -16.19 8.29
N ASN A 29 -8.02 -15.13 7.94
CA ASN A 29 -9.33 -15.21 7.30
C ASN A 29 -9.31 -14.86 5.81
N GLY A 30 -8.25 -14.21 5.32
CA GLY A 30 -8.20 -13.66 3.98
C GLY A 30 -8.98 -12.34 3.86
N ILE A 31 -9.35 -12.00 2.64
CA ILE A 31 -10.19 -10.84 2.31
C ILE A 31 -11.49 -11.29 1.66
N THR A 32 -12.52 -10.47 1.78
CA THR A 32 -13.80 -10.75 1.12
C THR A 32 -13.71 -10.54 -0.40
N PRO A 33 -14.56 -11.21 -1.19
CA PRO A 33 -14.64 -10.96 -2.64
C PRO A 33 -14.93 -9.49 -2.98
N ALA A 34 -15.77 -8.82 -2.17
CA ALA A 34 -16.10 -7.41 -2.37
C ALA A 34 -14.90 -6.48 -2.16
N GLU A 35 -14.05 -6.75 -1.17
CA GLU A 35 -12.81 -6.00 -0.93
C GLU A 35 -11.81 -6.22 -2.07
N LEU A 36 -11.67 -7.47 -2.54
CA LEU A 36 -10.80 -7.78 -3.67
C LEU A 36 -11.25 -7.06 -4.94
N GLU A 37 -12.54 -7.11 -5.27
CA GLU A 37 -13.09 -6.42 -6.43
C GLU A 37 -12.93 -4.90 -6.33
N LYS A 38 -13.16 -4.33 -5.15
CA LYS A 38 -12.90 -2.91 -4.90
C LYS A 38 -11.43 -2.55 -5.15
N ALA A 39 -10.50 -3.36 -4.66
CA ALA A 39 -9.07 -3.15 -4.87
C ALA A 39 -8.68 -3.26 -6.35
N LYS A 40 -9.20 -4.26 -7.07
CA LYS A 40 -9.00 -4.43 -8.51
C LYS A 40 -9.52 -3.24 -9.31
N ASN A 41 -10.69 -2.71 -8.95
CA ASN A 41 -11.26 -1.54 -9.61
C ASN A 41 -10.42 -0.28 -9.38
N ALA A 42 -9.90 -0.07 -8.17
CA ALA A 42 -8.99 1.03 -7.88
C ALA A 42 -7.68 0.92 -8.72
N LEU A 43 -7.13 -0.29 -8.84
CA LEU A 43 -5.94 -0.56 -9.65
C LEU A 43 -6.20 -0.26 -11.14
N ARG A 44 -7.32 -0.72 -11.69
CA ARG A 44 -7.74 -0.41 -13.08
C ARG A 44 -7.84 1.09 -13.32
N ALA A 45 -8.51 1.80 -12.42
CA ALA A 45 -8.68 3.25 -12.53
C ALA A 45 -7.32 3.97 -12.51
N GLY A 46 -6.41 3.58 -11.63
CA GLY A 46 -5.05 4.13 -11.57
C GLY A 46 -4.25 3.86 -12.84
N PHE A 47 -4.34 2.64 -13.38
CA PHE A 47 -3.68 2.26 -14.63
C PHE A 47 -4.16 3.09 -15.83
N ILE A 48 -5.47 3.33 -15.93
CA ILE A 48 -6.04 4.19 -16.98
C ILE A 48 -5.59 5.64 -16.78
N GLY A 49 -5.73 6.18 -15.56
CA GLY A 49 -5.40 7.58 -15.27
C GLY A 49 -3.94 7.92 -15.54
N ASN A 50 -3.01 7.00 -15.22
CA ASN A 50 -1.59 7.20 -15.51
C ASN A 50 -1.30 7.32 -17.02
N ARG A 51 -2.12 6.67 -17.86
CA ARG A 51 -1.99 6.66 -19.32
C ARG A 51 -2.70 7.81 -20.02
N GLU A 52 -3.40 8.68 -19.31
CA GLU A 52 -4.09 9.80 -19.95
C GLU A 52 -3.11 10.89 -20.41
N THR A 53 -1.94 10.99 -19.77
CA THR A 53 -0.95 12.03 -20.04
C THR A 53 0.22 11.52 -20.88
N THR A 54 0.83 12.41 -21.67
CA THR A 54 2.06 12.08 -22.42
C THR A 54 3.21 11.68 -21.49
N LEU A 55 3.34 12.36 -20.35
CA LEU A 55 4.37 12.06 -19.35
C LEU A 55 4.16 10.66 -18.77
N GLY A 56 2.96 10.33 -18.29
CA GLY A 56 2.70 9.03 -17.68
C GLY A 56 2.87 7.87 -18.65
N LYS A 57 2.50 8.02 -19.93
CA LYS A 57 2.83 7.04 -20.98
C LYS A 57 4.34 6.85 -21.15
N ALA A 58 5.11 7.93 -21.16
CA ALA A 58 6.57 7.86 -21.29
C ALA A 58 7.21 7.18 -20.06
N GLU A 59 6.73 7.48 -18.86
CA GLU A 59 7.18 6.85 -17.61
C GLU A 59 6.89 5.35 -17.59
N GLU A 60 5.72 4.92 -18.04
CA GLU A 60 5.40 3.48 -18.13
C GLU A 60 6.28 2.75 -19.14
N LEU A 61 6.47 3.32 -20.34
CA LEU A 61 7.37 2.72 -21.33
C LEU A 61 8.78 2.57 -20.77
N HIS A 62 9.27 3.59 -20.06
CA HIS A 62 10.57 3.54 -19.41
C HIS A 62 10.63 2.50 -18.29
N HIS A 63 9.57 2.39 -17.47
CA HIS A 63 9.45 1.39 -16.41
C HIS A 63 9.55 -0.04 -16.97
N TYR A 64 8.74 -0.38 -17.99
CA TYR A 64 8.74 -1.71 -18.59
C TYR A 64 10.07 -2.03 -19.30
N LEU A 65 10.69 -1.05 -19.96
CA LEU A 65 12.04 -1.22 -20.53
C LEU A 65 13.09 -1.52 -19.46
N THR A 66 13.02 -0.83 -18.32
CA THR A 66 14.05 -0.89 -17.28
C THR A 66 13.92 -2.11 -16.38
N PHE A 67 12.69 -2.45 -15.97
CA PHE A 67 12.45 -3.49 -14.96
C PHE A 67 11.99 -4.82 -15.56
N HIS A 68 11.38 -4.82 -16.74
CA HIS A 68 10.82 -6.02 -17.38
C HIS A 68 11.62 -6.48 -18.60
N ASN A 69 12.60 -5.68 -19.07
CA ASN A 69 13.36 -5.91 -20.30
C ASN A 69 12.47 -6.14 -21.55
N SER A 70 11.18 -5.82 -21.49
CA SER A 70 10.22 -5.96 -22.58
C SER A 70 9.09 -4.93 -22.43
N ILE A 71 8.81 -4.20 -23.49
CA ILE A 71 7.68 -3.27 -23.54
C ILE A 71 6.37 -4.03 -23.68
N GLU A 72 6.37 -5.25 -24.22
CA GLU A 72 5.13 -5.98 -24.55
C GLU A 72 4.29 -6.31 -23.32
N GLU A 73 4.94 -6.46 -22.15
CA GLU A 73 4.27 -6.69 -20.88
C GLU A 73 3.31 -5.57 -20.49
N ILE A 74 3.51 -4.35 -21.02
CA ILE A 74 2.61 -3.22 -20.80
C ILE A 74 1.15 -3.53 -21.18
N ASN A 75 0.95 -4.45 -22.13
CA ASN A 75 -0.37 -4.83 -22.64
C ASN A 75 -1.00 -5.99 -21.88
N THR A 76 -0.25 -6.74 -21.06
CA THR A 76 -0.70 -7.98 -20.41
C THR A 76 -0.62 -7.96 -18.89
N ASP A 77 0.17 -7.04 -18.33
CA ASP A 77 0.42 -6.99 -16.89
C ASP A 77 -0.84 -6.62 -16.08
N LEU A 78 -1.68 -5.74 -16.63
CA LEU A 78 -2.98 -5.45 -16.01
C LEU A 78 -3.84 -6.71 -15.89
N ASP A 79 -3.93 -7.52 -16.95
CA ASP A 79 -4.73 -8.75 -16.91
C ASP A 79 -4.18 -9.76 -15.89
N ARG A 80 -2.86 -9.85 -15.76
CA ARG A 80 -2.20 -10.67 -14.72
C ARG A 80 -2.57 -10.20 -13.32
N LEU A 81 -2.53 -8.89 -13.06
CA LEU A 81 -2.92 -8.31 -11.77
C LEU A 81 -4.40 -8.54 -11.46
N LEU A 82 -5.25 -8.54 -12.49
CA LEU A 82 -6.70 -8.77 -12.34
C LEU A 82 -7.07 -10.25 -12.17
N ALA A 83 -6.21 -11.17 -12.59
CA ALA A 83 -6.37 -12.61 -12.37
C ALA A 83 -6.08 -13.04 -10.93
N VAL A 84 -5.47 -12.17 -10.10
CA VAL A 84 -5.16 -12.47 -8.69
C VAL A 84 -6.40 -12.88 -7.91
N THR A 85 -6.28 -13.94 -7.13
CA THR A 85 -7.36 -14.49 -6.30
C THR A 85 -7.23 -14.09 -4.82
N SER A 86 -8.30 -14.24 -4.05
CA SER A 86 -8.22 -14.02 -2.58
C SER A 86 -7.25 -14.98 -1.91
N ASP A 87 -7.10 -16.19 -2.44
CA ASP A 87 -6.15 -17.19 -1.92
C ASP A 87 -4.70 -16.77 -2.17
N ASP A 88 -4.41 -16.18 -3.32
CA ASP A 88 -3.10 -15.58 -3.60
C ASP A 88 -2.78 -14.45 -2.62
N VAL A 89 -3.75 -13.57 -2.37
CA VAL A 89 -3.60 -12.48 -1.39
C VAL A 89 -3.31 -13.06 -0.01
N LYS A 90 -4.07 -14.07 0.42
CA LYS A 90 -3.87 -14.74 1.72
C LYS A 90 -2.50 -15.40 1.81
N ARG A 91 -2.06 -16.10 0.77
CA ARG A 91 -0.75 -16.74 0.70
C ARG A 91 0.37 -15.70 0.84
N VAL A 92 0.34 -14.63 0.06
CA VAL A 92 1.32 -13.54 0.09
C VAL A 92 1.30 -12.82 1.45
N ALA A 93 0.13 -12.58 2.02
CA ALA A 93 0.01 -12.00 3.36
C ALA A 93 0.70 -12.87 4.42
N ASN A 94 0.54 -14.20 4.35
CA ASN A 94 1.20 -15.11 5.28
C ASN A 94 2.72 -15.18 5.09
N THR A 95 3.22 -15.02 3.87
CA THR A 95 4.66 -15.02 3.59
C THR A 95 5.34 -13.70 4.00
N TYR A 96 4.77 -12.56 3.61
CA TYR A 96 5.47 -11.28 3.67
C TYR A 96 5.00 -10.36 4.79
N LEU A 97 3.74 -10.46 5.22
CA LEU A 97 3.17 -9.63 6.29
C LEU A 97 3.25 -10.31 7.66
N ALA A 98 4.19 -11.25 7.82
CA ALA A 98 4.48 -11.88 9.10
C ALA A 98 5.14 -10.86 10.06
N PRO A 99 4.87 -10.94 11.38
CA PRO A 99 5.46 -10.02 12.37
C PRO A 99 6.99 -9.96 12.34
N GLY A 100 7.65 -11.07 11.99
CA GLY A 100 9.11 -11.13 11.85
C GLY A 100 9.68 -10.28 10.72
N ASN A 101 8.85 -9.81 9.78
CA ASN A 101 9.25 -8.97 8.65
C ASN A 101 8.83 -7.50 8.83
N LEU A 102 8.36 -7.12 10.02
CA LEU A 102 7.84 -5.78 10.29
C LEU A 102 8.96 -4.80 10.68
N THR A 103 9.01 -3.67 9.98
CA THR A 103 9.75 -2.48 10.40
C THR A 103 8.76 -1.38 10.75
N LEU A 104 8.75 -0.92 12.00
CA LEU A 104 7.87 0.13 12.49
C LEU A 104 8.63 1.45 12.63
N VAL A 105 8.10 2.52 12.00
CA VAL A 105 8.62 3.88 12.11
C VAL A 105 7.54 4.77 12.70
N ILE A 106 7.82 5.36 13.87
CA ILE A 106 6.91 6.31 14.53
C ILE A 106 7.55 7.70 14.46
N VAL A 107 6.91 8.61 13.73
CA VAL A 107 7.30 10.01 13.67
C VAL A 107 6.44 10.80 14.65
N ARG A 108 7.08 11.47 15.61
CA ARG A 108 6.43 12.38 16.56
C ARG A 108 6.73 13.81 16.13
N ALA A 109 5.74 14.70 16.29
CA ALA A 109 6.01 16.12 16.13
C ALA A 109 7.10 16.55 17.13
N GLY A 110 8.09 17.32 16.67
CA GLY A 110 9.06 17.95 17.57
C GLY A 110 8.33 18.86 18.56
N ALA A 111 8.84 18.95 19.79
CA ALA A 111 8.29 19.88 20.77
C ALA A 111 8.21 21.28 20.15
N ALA A 112 7.05 21.92 20.27
CA ALA A 112 6.92 23.32 19.86
C ALA A 112 8.00 24.13 20.58
N PRO A 113 8.70 25.05 19.89
CA PRO A 113 9.63 25.94 20.58
C PRO A 113 8.84 26.62 21.69
N SER A 114 9.32 26.50 22.93
CA SER A 114 8.74 27.21 24.06
C SER A 114 8.73 28.69 23.67
N SER A 115 7.54 29.26 23.49
CA SER A 115 7.38 30.70 23.38
C SER A 115 7.81 31.27 24.72
N GLY A 116 9.09 31.57 24.85
CA GLY A 116 9.63 32.34 25.95
C GLY A 116 8.98 33.71 25.89
N GLY A 117 7.92 33.90 26.67
CA GLY A 117 7.42 35.21 27.04
C GLY A 117 8.51 35.89 27.85
N GLY A 118 9.38 36.62 27.17
CA GLY A 118 10.29 37.60 27.76
C GLY A 118 9.58 38.95 27.76
N GLN A 119 9.43 39.49 28.97
CA GLN A 119 8.92 40.82 29.29
C GLN A 119 9.68 41.94 28.58
#